data_AF-A0A183GR85-F1
#
_entry.id   AF-A0A183GR85-F1
#
_cell.length_a   1.000
_cell.length_b   1.000
_cell.length_c   1.000
_cell.angle_alpha   90.00
_cell.angle_beta   90.00
_cell.angle_gamma   90.00
#
_symmetry.space_group_name_H-M   'P 1'
#
loop_
_entity.id
_entity.type
_entity.pdbx_description
1 polymer ?
#
loop_
_entity_poly.entity_id
_entity_poly.type
_entity_poly.pdbx_seq_one_letter_code
_entity_poly.pdbx_strand_id
1 'polypeptide(L)'
;MRGTQTEAPLMLLQLCDSFLRAPTKNYDELASAVNHLTMDCKEFIDYCVNRGVDRNQLSLGDSGSAEEISRMAYEQCLALLSAPNHIESLTNRFNVLCDSIEFTKLAVKTNTARVAAFVASALFYFGFAPEKLTPMVRPLVECMQNEQNSTVSAEVFRGAVPLMIAYSWPRSPRPYVKVLSRAIDMFSSCANRVPKPKDWSAEEAQSTIISMQRHETEKVLPSPQSANAELMFLVSSSSSFATC
;
A
#
# COMPACT_ATOMS: atom_id res chain seq x y z
N MET A 1 25.41 -12.98 -32.70
CA MET A 1 25.82 -11.63 -32.26
C MET A 1 26.46 -11.75 -30.89
N ARG A 2 27.76 -11.43 -30.75
CA ARG A 2 28.39 -11.35 -29.43
C ARG A 2 27.85 -10.09 -28.77
N GLY A 3 26.97 -10.25 -27.79
CA GLY A 3 26.54 -9.13 -26.96
C GLY A 3 27.78 -8.53 -26.32
N THR A 4 28.00 -7.24 -26.54
CA THR A 4 28.94 -6.47 -25.72
C THR A 4 28.55 -6.67 -24.27
N GLN A 5 29.41 -7.31 -23.47
CA GLN A 5 29.26 -7.31 -22.01
C GLN A 5 29.47 -5.88 -21.54
N THR A 6 28.39 -5.12 -21.51
CA THR A 6 28.38 -3.81 -20.86
C THR A 6 28.41 -4.10 -19.35
N GLU A 7 29.49 -3.73 -18.67
CA GLU A 7 29.57 -3.86 -17.22
C GLU A 7 28.39 -3.12 -16.58
N ALA A 8 27.74 -3.77 -15.62
CA ALA A 8 26.62 -3.17 -14.92
C ALA A 8 27.10 -1.89 -14.22
N PRO A 9 26.31 -0.80 -14.22
CA PRO A 9 26.72 0.48 -13.65
C PRO A 9 26.81 0.39 -12.12
N LEU A 10 27.95 -0.05 -11.59
CA LEU A 10 28.17 -0.35 -10.17
C LEU A 10 27.73 0.80 -9.24
N MET A 11 28.05 2.04 -9.61
CA MET A 11 27.64 3.23 -8.86
C MET A 11 26.11 3.35 -8.79
N LEU A 12 25.40 3.10 -9.89
CA LEU A 12 23.94 3.14 -9.94
C LEU A 12 23.33 2.03 -9.06
N LEU A 13 23.90 0.83 -9.10
CA LEU A 13 23.45 -0.28 -8.26
C LEU A 13 23.62 0.01 -6.77
N GLN A 14 24.78 0.56 -6.38
CA GLN A 14 25.05 0.95 -5.00
C GLN A 14 24.12 2.07 -4.53
N LEU A 15 23.83 3.05 -5.39
CA LEU A 15 22.89 4.13 -5.07
C LEU A 15 21.47 3.58 -4.85
N CYS A 16 21.01 2.71 -5.74
CA CYS A 16 19.70 2.07 -5.65
C CYS A 16 19.56 1.15 -4.43
N ASP A 17 20.57 0.32 -4.12
CA ASP A 17 20.55 -0.53 -2.91
C ASP A 17 20.58 0.32 -1.62
N SER A 18 21.40 1.36 -1.59
CA SER A 18 21.43 2.32 -0.46
C SER A 18 20.10 3.02 -0.29
N PHE A 19 19.44 3.39 -1.39
CA PHE A 19 18.11 3.99 -1.38
C PHE A 19 17.07 3.09 -0.72
N LEU A 20 17.03 1.79 -1.06
CA LEU A 20 16.08 0.84 -0.48
C LEU A 20 16.33 0.54 1.01
N ARG A 21 17.55 0.77 1.49
CA ARG A 21 17.93 0.57 2.90
C ARG A 21 17.76 1.82 3.75
N ALA A 22 17.71 2.98 3.12
CA ALA A 22 17.54 4.25 3.81
C ALA A 22 16.14 4.37 4.44
N PRO A 23 15.97 5.22 5.47
CA PRO A 23 14.66 5.62 5.94
C PRO A 23 13.81 6.21 4.82
N THR A 24 12.49 6.10 5.00
CA THR A 24 11.49 6.65 4.09
C THR A 24 11.77 8.12 3.78
N LYS A 25 11.87 8.46 2.50
CA LYS A 25 12.02 9.85 2.05
C LYS A 25 10.66 10.49 1.79
N ASN A 26 10.51 11.75 2.17
CA ASN A 26 9.42 12.59 1.71
C ASN A 26 9.76 13.10 0.30
N TYR A 27 8.82 12.95 -0.63
CA TYR A 27 8.99 13.40 -2.02
C TYR A 27 8.36 14.77 -2.20
N ASP A 28 9.05 15.67 -2.90
CA ASP A 28 8.62 17.06 -3.12
C ASP A 28 7.25 17.14 -3.82
N GLU A 29 6.92 16.17 -4.68
CA GLU A 29 5.62 16.07 -5.37
C GLU A 29 4.44 16.04 -4.39
N LEU A 30 4.64 15.49 -3.19
CA LEU A 30 3.63 15.42 -2.14
C LEU A 30 3.84 16.47 -1.05
N ALA A 31 4.92 17.26 -1.11
CA ALA A 31 5.17 18.32 -0.15
C ALA A 31 4.04 19.35 -0.15
N SER A 32 3.47 19.68 -1.32
CA SER A 32 2.30 20.55 -1.42
C SER A 32 1.09 20.00 -0.66
N ALA A 33 0.75 18.72 -0.87
CA ALA A 33 -0.37 18.07 -0.16
C ALA A 33 -0.15 18.02 1.36
N VAL A 34 1.08 17.70 1.79
CA VAL A 34 1.44 17.70 3.22
C VAL A 34 1.40 19.11 3.83
N ASN A 35 1.84 20.12 3.09
CA ASN A 35 1.78 21.51 3.52
C ASN A 35 0.32 22.00 3.64
N HIS A 36 -0.53 21.67 2.67
CA HIS A 36 -1.97 21.95 2.75
C HIS A 36 -2.60 21.27 3.96
N LEU A 37 -2.34 20.00 4.18
CA LEU A 37 -2.83 19.30 5.37
C LEU A 37 -2.35 19.95 6.68
N THR A 38 -1.10 20.40 6.72
CA THR A 38 -0.54 21.11 7.88
C THR A 38 -1.25 22.43 8.12
N MET A 39 -1.67 23.14 7.07
CA MET A 39 -2.50 24.33 7.18
C MET A 39 -3.90 23.99 7.71
N ASP A 40 -4.55 22.97 7.17
CA ASP A 40 -5.87 22.52 7.62
C ASP A 40 -5.87 22.15 9.12
N CYS A 41 -4.84 21.43 9.58
CA CYS A 41 -4.66 21.12 11.00
C CYS A 41 -4.54 22.38 11.86
N LYS A 42 -3.76 23.38 11.41
CA LYS A 42 -3.59 24.66 12.13
C LYS A 42 -4.88 25.46 12.16
N GLU A 43 -5.59 25.56 11.04
CA GLU A 43 -6.89 26.23 10.96
C GLU A 43 -7.93 25.59 11.88
N PHE A 44 -7.94 24.25 11.96
CA PHE A 44 -8.81 23.53 12.89
C PHE A 44 -8.44 23.80 14.36
N ILE A 45 -7.15 23.81 14.69
CA ILE A 45 -6.68 24.16 16.04
C ILE A 45 -7.09 25.58 16.41
N ASP A 46 -6.87 26.56 15.52
CA ASP A 46 -7.25 27.95 15.76
C ASP A 46 -8.79 28.10 15.88
N TYR A 47 -9.57 27.30 15.14
CA TYR A 47 -11.02 27.21 15.29
C TYR A 47 -11.46 26.75 16.70
N CYS A 48 -10.75 25.78 17.29
CA CYS A 48 -10.98 25.29 18.64
C CYS A 48 -10.53 26.30 19.70
N VAL A 49 -9.37 26.94 19.51
CA VAL A 49 -8.86 27.99 20.42
C VAL A 49 -9.82 29.17 20.51
N ASN A 50 -10.37 29.61 19.37
CA ASN A 50 -11.38 30.66 19.32
C ASN A 50 -12.70 30.31 20.05
N ARG A 51 -12.88 29.04 20.45
CA ARG A 51 -14.03 28.55 21.24
C ARG A 51 -13.69 28.26 22.70
N GLY A 52 -12.50 28.65 23.15
CA GLY A 52 -12.10 28.59 24.55
C GLY A 52 -11.11 27.49 24.90
N VAL A 53 -10.60 26.74 23.91
CA VAL A 53 -9.50 25.79 24.16
C VAL A 53 -8.20 26.54 24.46
N ASP A 54 -7.53 26.17 25.55
CA ASP A 54 -6.26 26.77 25.93
C ASP A 54 -5.12 26.24 25.06
N ARG A 55 -4.53 27.11 24.24
CA ARG A 55 -3.41 26.78 23.33
C ARG A 55 -2.20 26.22 24.08
N ASN A 56 -1.99 26.60 25.35
CA ASN A 56 -0.87 26.09 26.15
C ASN A 56 -1.05 24.61 26.51
N GLN A 57 -2.29 24.13 26.58
CA GLN A 57 -2.63 22.73 26.87
C GLN A 57 -2.57 21.83 25.63
N LEU A 58 -2.47 22.42 24.44
CA LEU A 58 -2.34 21.71 23.17
C LEU A 58 -0.87 21.47 22.77
N SER A 59 0.09 22.04 23.50
CA SER A 59 1.51 21.87 23.20
C SER A 59 2.02 20.53 23.75
N LEU A 60 2.26 19.58 22.86
CA LEU A 60 2.94 18.30 23.14
C LEU A 60 4.49 18.43 23.07
N GLY A 61 5.04 19.65 23.11
CA GLY A 61 6.45 19.91 22.81
C GLY A 61 6.82 19.63 21.35
N ASP A 62 8.11 19.43 21.05
CA ASP A 62 8.62 19.09 19.71
C ASP A 62 8.18 17.68 19.20
N SER A 63 7.44 16.93 20.01
CA SER A 63 7.11 15.53 19.79
C SER A 63 5.69 15.25 19.28
N GLY A 64 4.77 16.21 19.34
CA GLY A 64 3.38 16.00 18.92
C GLY A 64 3.21 16.12 17.41
N SER A 65 2.61 15.11 16.78
CA SER A 65 2.18 15.23 15.39
C SER A 65 0.99 16.20 15.27
N ALA A 66 0.87 16.87 14.12
CA ALA A 66 -0.25 17.79 13.87
C ALA A 66 -1.62 17.12 14.05
N GLU A 67 -1.72 15.83 13.71
CA GLU A 67 -2.92 15.00 13.92
C GLU A 67 -3.27 14.85 15.40
N GLU A 68 -2.30 14.50 16.25
CA GLU A 68 -2.53 14.31 17.69
C GLU A 68 -2.98 15.61 18.34
N ILE A 69 -2.35 16.73 17.97
CA ILE A 69 -2.71 18.06 18.46
C ILE A 69 -4.14 18.41 18.02
N SER A 70 -4.51 18.15 16.76
CA SER A 70 -5.87 18.38 16.27
C SER A 70 -6.90 17.52 17.00
N ARG A 71 -6.59 16.26 17.33
CA ARG A 71 -7.47 15.37 18.12
C ARG A 71 -7.66 15.89 19.55
N MET A 72 -6.58 16.31 20.22
CA MET A 72 -6.67 16.91 21.55
C MET A 72 -7.50 18.19 21.53
N ALA A 73 -7.31 19.05 20.52
CA ALA A 73 -8.10 20.26 20.35
C ALA A 73 -9.60 19.96 20.17
N TYR A 74 -9.93 18.91 19.42
CA TYR A 74 -11.31 18.42 19.29
C TYR A 74 -11.90 17.99 20.62
N GLU A 75 -11.21 17.12 21.37
CA GLU A 75 -11.69 16.60 22.66
C GLU A 75 -11.92 17.72 23.69
N GLN A 76 -10.97 18.65 23.80
CA GLN A 76 -11.09 19.80 24.70
C GLN A 76 -12.20 20.76 24.25
N CYS A 77 -12.32 21.02 22.94
CA CYS A 77 -13.38 21.89 22.42
C CYS A 77 -14.76 21.24 22.64
N LEU A 78 -14.88 19.93 22.48
CA LEU A 78 -16.13 19.21 22.68
C LEU A 78 -16.61 19.30 24.13
N ALA A 79 -15.69 19.23 25.11
CA ALA A 79 -16.01 19.36 26.53
C ALA A 79 -16.56 20.75 26.92
N LEU A 80 -16.24 21.80 26.14
CA LEU A 80 -16.67 23.18 26.37
C LEU A 80 -18.01 23.52 25.72
N LEU A 81 -18.40 22.79 24.68
CA LEU A 81 -19.60 23.09 23.90
C LEU A 81 -20.84 22.41 24.49
N SER A 82 -21.90 23.20 24.75
CA SER A 82 -23.17 22.68 25.27
C SER A 82 -24.29 22.66 24.23
N ALA A 83 -24.18 23.47 23.16
CA ALA A 83 -25.25 23.60 22.16
C ALA A 83 -25.12 22.53 21.06
N PRO A 84 -26.21 21.79 20.73
CA PRO A 84 -26.17 20.68 19.77
C PRO A 84 -25.61 21.07 18.40
N ASN A 85 -26.04 22.23 17.86
CA ASN A 85 -25.61 22.71 16.55
C ASN A 85 -24.09 23.00 16.49
N HIS A 86 -23.49 23.43 17.61
CA HIS A 86 -22.05 23.67 17.67
C HIS A 86 -21.26 22.38 17.77
N ILE A 87 -21.77 21.39 18.50
CA ILE A 87 -21.19 20.04 18.59
C ILE A 87 -21.20 19.36 17.22
N GLU A 88 -22.32 19.42 16.50
CA GLU A 88 -22.44 18.88 15.16
C GLU A 88 -21.46 19.55 14.18
N SER A 89 -21.38 20.89 14.22
CA SER A 89 -20.44 21.65 13.38
C SER A 89 -18.98 21.30 13.65
N LEU A 90 -18.59 21.17 14.93
CA LEU A 90 -17.24 20.76 15.33
C LEU A 90 -16.94 19.34 14.83
N THR A 91 -17.86 18.40 15.05
CA THR A 91 -17.71 16.99 14.66
C THR A 91 -17.58 16.83 13.16
N ASN A 92 -18.40 17.52 12.37
CA ASN A 92 -18.30 17.49 10.91
C ASN A 92 -16.94 18.03 10.41
N ARG A 93 -16.45 19.14 10.99
CA ARG A 93 -15.12 19.68 10.63
C ARG A 93 -14.00 18.71 10.99
N PHE A 94 -14.08 18.08 12.16
CA PHE A 94 -13.06 17.11 12.58
C PHE A 94 -13.07 15.85 11.70
N ASN A 95 -14.25 15.35 11.32
CA ASN A 95 -14.35 14.20 10.41
C ASN A 95 -13.74 14.50 9.04
N VAL A 96 -14.04 15.68 8.46
CA VAL A 96 -13.43 16.11 7.19
C VAL A 96 -11.91 16.21 7.31
N LEU A 97 -11.40 16.72 8.44
CA LEU A 97 -9.96 16.76 8.70
C LEU A 97 -9.36 15.36 8.78
N CYS A 98 -9.98 14.44 9.51
CA CYS A 98 -9.55 13.04 9.60
C CYS A 98 -9.48 12.35 8.23
N ASP A 99 -10.50 12.56 7.39
CA ASP A 99 -10.52 12.03 6.02
C ASP A 99 -9.35 12.59 5.19
N SER A 100 -9.07 13.90 5.31
CA SER A 100 -7.94 14.56 4.64
C SER A 100 -6.58 14.02 5.11
N ILE A 101 -6.43 13.78 6.42
CA ILE A 101 -5.23 13.17 7.02
C ILE A 101 -4.99 11.78 6.44
N GLU A 102 -6.01 10.91 6.49
CA GLU A 102 -5.88 9.53 6.02
C GLU A 102 -5.65 9.45 4.51
N PHE A 103 -6.33 10.28 3.73
CA PHE A 103 -6.08 10.39 2.29
C PHE A 103 -4.63 10.77 1.98
N THR A 104 -4.10 11.80 2.65
CA THR A 104 -2.73 12.27 2.43
C THR A 104 -1.70 11.24 2.86
N LYS A 105 -1.89 10.60 4.02
CA LYS A 105 -1.01 9.50 4.49
C LYS A 105 -0.99 8.35 3.48
N LEU A 106 -2.15 7.95 2.96
CA LEU A 106 -2.24 6.88 1.99
C LEU A 106 -1.55 7.26 0.68
N ALA A 107 -1.69 8.50 0.21
CA ALA A 107 -1.00 9.01 -0.96
C ALA A 107 0.53 8.97 -0.80
N VAL A 108 1.06 9.46 0.34
CA VAL A 108 2.50 9.41 0.66
C VAL A 108 3.02 7.98 0.73
N LYS A 109 2.30 7.10 1.42
CA LYS A 109 2.65 5.68 1.52
C LYS A 109 2.67 5.01 0.15
N THR A 110 1.65 5.25 -0.67
CA THR A 110 1.53 4.66 -2.01
C THR A 110 2.66 5.14 -2.92
N ASN A 111 2.94 6.44 -2.94
CA ASN A 111 4.02 6.98 -3.79
C ASN A 111 5.39 6.44 -3.38
N THR A 112 5.64 6.38 -2.07
CA THR A 112 6.87 5.78 -1.53
C THR A 112 7.02 4.33 -1.96
N ALA A 113 5.96 3.53 -1.83
CA ALA A 113 5.97 2.13 -2.24
C ALA A 113 6.22 1.97 -3.75
N ARG A 114 5.63 2.83 -4.59
CA ARG A 114 5.85 2.85 -6.05
C ARG A 114 7.32 3.07 -6.38
N VAL A 115 7.92 4.13 -5.86
CA VAL A 115 9.32 4.47 -6.15
C VAL A 115 10.24 3.33 -5.69
N ALA A 116 10.04 2.82 -4.48
CA ALA A 116 10.83 1.69 -3.98
C ALA A 116 10.64 0.42 -4.83
N ALA A 117 9.42 0.15 -5.31
CA ALA A 117 9.15 -1.00 -6.18
C ALA A 117 9.80 -0.85 -7.57
N PHE A 118 9.81 0.35 -8.15
CA PHE A 118 10.53 0.62 -9.39
C PHE A 118 12.04 0.50 -9.22
N VAL A 119 12.60 1.00 -8.12
CA VAL A 119 14.03 0.85 -7.80
C VAL A 119 14.39 -0.64 -7.63
N ALA A 120 13.57 -1.41 -6.91
CA ALA A 120 13.77 -2.85 -6.79
C ALA A 120 13.68 -3.58 -8.14
N SER A 121 12.72 -3.20 -8.99
CA SER A 121 12.58 -3.73 -10.36
C SER A 121 13.82 -3.45 -11.20
N ALA A 122 14.35 -2.21 -11.15
CA ALA A 122 15.57 -1.83 -11.87
C ALA A 122 16.80 -2.63 -11.37
N LEU A 123 16.94 -2.81 -10.06
CA LEU A 123 18.02 -3.63 -9.49
C LEU A 123 17.95 -5.08 -9.99
N PHE A 124 16.77 -5.68 -10.01
CA PHE A 124 16.59 -7.02 -10.59
C PHE A 124 16.92 -7.03 -12.09
N TYR A 125 16.50 -6.00 -12.85
CA TYR A 125 16.81 -5.88 -14.28
C TYR A 125 18.33 -5.92 -14.55
N PHE A 126 19.13 -5.25 -13.73
CA PHE A 126 20.60 -5.28 -13.84
C PHE A 126 21.26 -6.52 -13.23
N GLY A 127 20.48 -7.51 -12.79
CA GLY A 127 21.00 -8.74 -12.17
C GLY A 127 21.57 -8.55 -10.77
N PHE A 128 21.25 -7.44 -10.11
CA PHE A 128 21.66 -7.22 -8.73
C PHE A 128 20.76 -8.03 -7.78
N ALA A 129 21.35 -9.05 -7.16
CA ALA A 129 20.64 -9.92 -6.23
C ALA A 129 21.51 -10.13 -4.97
N PRO A 130 21.47 -9.20 -3.99
CA PRO A 130 22.26 -9.30 -2.77
C PRO A 130 21.81 -10.50 -1.91
N GLU A 131 22.62 -10.94 -0.96
CA GLU A 131 22.27 -12.07 -0.06
C GLU A 131 20.91 -11.86 0.62
N LYS A 132 20.69 -10.64 1.14
CA LYS A 132 19.44 -10.22 1.76
C LYS A 132 18.54 -9.53 0.74
N LEU A 133 17.59 -10.28 0.17
CA LEU A 133 16.61 -9.76 -0.80
C LEU A 133 15.44 -8.99 -0.18
N THR A 134 15.26 -9.02 1.14
CA THR A 134 14.11 -8.38 1.83
C THR A 134 13.89 -6.91 1.44
N PRO A 135 14.93 -6.04 1.37
CA PRO A 135 14.74 -4.64 0.96
C PRO A 135 14.21 -4.47 -0.47
N MET A 136 14.46 -5.45 -1.35
CA MET A 136 13.96 -5.45 -2.73
C MET A 136 12.59 -6.12 -2.86
N VAL A 137 12.33 -7.16 -2.06
CA VAL A 137 11.07 -7.91 -2.11
C VAL A 137 9.92 -7.16 -1.42
N ARG A 138 10.21 -6.49 -0.30
CA ARG A 138 9.18 -5.79 0.49
C ARG A 138 8.40 -4.76 -0.33
N PRO A 139 9.05 -3.85 -1.10
CA PRO A 139 8.33 -2.91 -1.96
C PRO A 139 7.43 -3.58 -3.01
N LEU A 140 7.83 -4.73 -3.55
CA LEU A 140 7.00 -5.47 -4.53
C LEU A 140 5.74 -6.03 -3.87
N VAL A 141 5.86 -6.55 -2.64
CA VAL A 141 4.72 -7.04 -1.86
C VAL A 141 3.80 -5.89 -1.42
N GLU A 142 4.37 -4.75 -1.04
CA GLU A 142 3.58 -3.54 -0.71
C GLU A 142 2.83 -2.99 -1.94
N CYS A 143 3.48 -2.98 -3.12
CA CYS A 143 2.84 -2.66 -4.39
C CYS A 143 1.69 -3.62 -4.69
N MET A 144 1.91 -4.93 -4.55
CA MET A 144 0.84 -5.94 -4.71
C MET A 144 -0.37 -5.68 -3.81
N GLN A 145 -0.16 -5.19 -2.59
CA GLN A 145 -1.21 -4.95 -1.60
C GLN A 145 -1.98 -3.65 -1.77
N ASN A 146 -1.33 -2.60 -2.27
CA ASN A 146 -1.88 -1.25 -2.18
C ASN A 146 -2.01 -0.56 -3.54
N GLU A 147 -1.35 -1.05 -4.58
CA GLU A 147 -1.38 -0.40 -5.89
C GLU A 147 -2.74 -0.57 -6.57
N GLN A 148 -3.34 0.56 -6.91
CA GLN A 148 -4.63 0.63 -7.60
C GLN A 148 -4.46 0.87 -9.11
N ASN A 149 -3.33 1.46 -9.53
CA ASN A 149 -3.04 1.72 -10.93
C ASN A 149 -2.50 0.45 -11.60
N SER A 150 -3.32 -0.16 -12.45
CA SER A 150 -3.00 -1.40 -13.15
C SER A 150 -1.77 -1.29 -14.05
N THR A 151 -1.50 -0.12 -14.65
CA THR A 151 -0.31 0.13 -15.45
C THR A 151 0.95 0.06 -14.59
N VAL A 152 0.93 0.72 -13.43
CA VAL A 152 2.06 0.70 -12.48
C VAL A 152 2.33 -0.72 -11.99
N SER A 153 1.28 -1.44 -11.57
CA SER A 153 1.40 -2.85 -11.17
C SER A 153 2.00 -3.72 -12.28
N ALA A 154 1.55 -3.54 -13.52
CA ALA A 154 2.04 -4.32 -14.66
C ALA A 154 3.53 -4.08 -14.94
N GLU A 155 3.98 -2.83 -14.96
CA GLU A 155 5.39 -2.50 -15.18
C GLU A 155 6.29 -3.03 -14.05
N VAL A 156 5.86 -2.85 -12.79
CA VAL A 156 6.59 -3.36 -11.62
C VAL A 156 6.70 -4.88 -11.66
N PHE A 157 5.59 -5.59 -11.85
CA PHE A 157 5.61 -7.06 -11.76
C PHE A 157 6.29 -7.72 -12.96
N ARG A 158 6.09 -7.21 -14.18
CA ARG A 158 6.79 -7.72 -15.36
C ARG A 158 8.30 -7.58 -15.24
N GLY A 159 8.79 -6.44 -14.75
CA GLY A 159 10.22 -6.21 -14.57
C GLY A 159 10.83 -7.00 -13.42
N ALA A 160 10.14 -7.09 -12.28
CA ALA A 160 10.74 -7.59 -11.05
C ALA A 160 10.46 -9.08 -10.76
N VAL A 161 9.25 -9.58 -10.99
CA VAL A 161 8.82 -10.90 -10.47
C VAL A 161 9.57 -12.06 -11.12
N PRO A 162 9.67 -12.18 -12.46
CA PRO A 162 10.39 -13.27 -13.10
C PRO A 162 11.86 -13.30 -12.70
N LEU A 163 12.49 -12.13 -12.66
CA LEU A 163 13.90 -11.97 -12.29
C LEU A 163 14.15 -12.28 -10.81
N MET A 164 13.25 -11.84 -9.93
CA MET A 164 13.29 -12.22 -8.51
C MET A 164 13.22 -13.74 -8.35
N ILE A 165 12.34 -14.43 -9.08
CA ILE A 165 12.26 -15.89 -9.05
C ILE A 165 13.57 -16.49 -9.60
N ALA A 166 14.04 -16.05 -10.76
CA ALA A 166 15.26 -16.55 -11.40
C ALA A 166 16.50 -16.45 -10.48
N TYR A 167 16.76 -15.28 -9.92
CA TYR A 167 17.94 -15.04 -9.07
C TYR A 167 17.84 -15.64 -7.67
N SER A 168 16.63 -15.98 -7.23
CA SER A 168 16.41 -16.56 -5.90
C SER A 168 16.09 -18.05 -5.94
N TRP A 169 15.92 -18.64 -7.13
CA TRP A 169 15.75 -20.06 -7.37
C TRP A 169 16.83 -20.96 -6.75
N PRO A 170 18.15 -20.68 -6.92
CA PRO A 170 19.19 -21.53 -6.37
C PRO A 170 19.40 -21.37 -4.85
N ARG A 171 18.71 -20.43 -4.20
CA ARG A 171 18.94 -20.09 -2.79
C ARG A 171 18.22 -21.06 -1.85
N SER A 172 18.81 -21.26 -0.67
CA SER A 172 18.17 -21.99 0.43
C SER A 172 18.26 -21.16 1.72
N PRO A 173 17.12 -20.73 2.32
CA PRO A 173 15.74 -20.94 1.88
C PRO A 173 15.39 -20.16 0.61
N ARG A 174 14.36 -20.60 -0.11
CA ARG A 174 13.87 -20.00 -1.37
C ARG A 174 12.94 -18.80 -1.10
N PRO A 175 13.39 -17.55 -1.24
CA PRO A 175 12.63 -16.35 -0.84
C PRO A 175 11.34 -16.14 -1.65
N TYR A 176 11.34 -16.49 -2.94
CA TYR A 176 10.19 -16.34 -3.82
C TYR A 176 8.96 -17.15 -3.36
N VAL A 177 9.15 -18.25 -2.63
CA VAL A 177 8.05 -19.09 -2.12
C VAL A 177 7.14 -18.30 -1.18
N LYS A 178 7.71 -17.47 -0.31
CA LYS A 178 6.93 -16.61 0.60
C LYS A 178 6.14 -15.55 -0.15
N VAL A 179 6.71 -15.01 -1.23
CA VAL A 179 6.06 -14.01 -2.08
C VAL A 179 4.87 -14.62 -2.82
N LEU A 180 5.05 -15.80 -3.41
CA LEU A 180 3.97 -16.53 -4.08
C LEU A 180 2.88 -16.95 -3.10
N SER A 181 3.23 -17.45 -1.92
CA SER A 181 2.25 -17.75 -0.86
C SER A 181 1.40 -16.53 -0.53
N ARG A 182 2.03 -15.36 -0.40
CA ARG A 182 1.30 -14.11 -0.11
C ARG A 182 0.36 -13.72 -1.24
N ALA A 183 0.75 -13.93 -2.50
CA ALA A 183 -0.12 -13.70 -3.65
C ALA A 183 -1.31 -14.67 -3.66
N ILE A 184 -1.09 -15.95 -3.33
CA ILE A 184 -2.17 -16.95 -3.20
C ILE A 184 -3.15 -16.54 -2.10
N ASP A 185 -2.67 -16.10 -0.94
CA ASP A 185 -3.54 -15.62 0.15
C ASP A 185 -4.42 -14.46 -0.32
N MET A 186 -3.84 -13.49 -1.01
CA MET A 186 -4.56 -12.31 -1.50
C MET A 186 -5.57 -12.66 -2.60
N PHE A 187 -5.19 -13.57 -3.51
CA PHE A 187 -6.09 -14.07 -4.55
C PHE A 187 -7.26 -14.84 -3.94
N SER A 188 -6.98 -15.76 -3.01
CA SER A 188 -7.98 -16.65 -2.38
C SER A 188 -8.91 -15.94 -1.40
N SER A 189 -8.46 -14.83 -0.80
CA SER A 189 -9.30 -13.98 0.07
C SER A 189 -10.43 -13.26 -0.67
N CYS A 190 -10.38 -13.18 -2.00
CA CYS A 190 -11.38 -12.48 -2.80
C CYS A 190 -12.62 -13.34 -3.01
N ALA A 191 -13.71 -13.00 -2.31
CA ALA A 191 -14.98 -13.71 -2.42
C ALA A 191 -15.55 -13.76 -3.86
N ASN A 192 -15.20 -12.78 -4.71
CA ASN A 192 -15.60 -12.77 -6.12
C ASN A 192 -14.89 -13.86 -6.95
N ARG A 193 -13.67 -14.24 -6.55
CA ARG A 193 -12.87 -15.24 -7.27
C ARG A 193 -12.95 -16.62 -6.65
N VAL A 194 -12.93 -16.67 -5.32
CA VAL A 194 -13.08 -17.89 -4.53
C VAL A 194 -14.29 -17.70 -3.62
N PRO A 195 -15.51 -17.94 -4.14
CA PRO A 195 -16.71 -17.86 -3.33
C PRO A 195 -16.59 -18.82 -2.15
N LYS A 196 -16.79 -18.30 -0.94
CA LYS A 196 -16.86 -19.15 0.23
C LYS A 196 -18.16 -19.97 0.16
N PRO A 197 -18.11 -21.28 0.45
CA PRO A 197 -19.35 -22.04 0.65
C PRO A 197 -20.19 -21.31 1.68
N LYS A 198 -21.47 -21.09 1.40
CA LYS A 198 -22.40 -20.71 2.48
C LYS A 198 -22.50 -21.90 3.42
N ASP A 199 -22.51 -21.66 4.73
CA ASP A 199 -22.86 -22.69 5.71
C ASP A 199 -24.26 -23.18 5.37
N TRP A 200 -24.36 -24.40 4.84
CA TRP A 200 -25.64 -25.01 4.52
C TRP A 200 -26.35 -25.34 5.82
N SER A 201 -27.60 -24.89 5.95
CA SER A 201 -28.49 -25.45 6.95
C SER A 201 -28.73 -26.93 6.61
N ALA A 202 -28.84 -27.80 7.61
CA ALA A 202 -28.93 -29.25 7.41
C ALA A 202 -30.12 -29.70 6.54
N GLU A 203 -31.12 -28.84 6.34
CA GLU A 203 -32.33 -29.08 5.55
C GLU A 203 -32.10 -28.91 4.03
N GLU A 204 -31.09 -28.15 3.59
CA GLU A 204 -30.82 -27.84 2.17
C GLU A 204 -29.86 -28.85 1.49
N ALA A 205 -29.27 -29.75 2.27
CA ALA A 205 -28.20 -30.65 1.84
C ALA A 205 -28.66 -31.88 1.02
N GLN A 206 -29.96 -32.20 1.00
CA GLN A 206 -30.44 -33.50 0.49
C GLN A 206 -30.75 -33.55 -1.01
N SER A 207 -30.82 -32.42 -1.74
CA SER A 207 -31.31 -32.46 -3.14
C SER A 207 -30.67 -31.47 -4.11
N THR A 208 -29.62 -30.75 -3.71
CA THR A 208 -28.98 -29.77 -4.59
C THR A 208 -27.53 -30.15 -4.84
N ILE A 209 -27.21 -30.56 -6.09
CA ILE A 209 -25.82 -30.51 -6.59
C ILE A 209 -25.32 -29.10 -6.30
N ILE A 210 -24.11 -28.96 -5.73
CA ILE A 210 -23.46 -27.69 -5.40
C ILE A 210 -23.63 -26.72 -6.58
N SER A 211 -24.70 -25.94 -6.54
CA SER A 211 -24.97 -24.95 -7.56
C SER A 211 -24.27 -23.73 -7.03
N MET A 212 -23.14 -23.41 -7.65
CA MET A 212 -22.57 -22.08 -7.49
C MET A 212 -23.64 -21.11 -7.99
N GLN A 213 -24.42 -20.54 -7.07
CA GLN A 213 -25.15 -19.32 -7.35
C GLN A 213 -24.10 -18.25 -7.61
N ARG A 214 -23.64 -18.18 -8.86
CA ARG A 214 -23.09 -16.95 -9.42
C ARG A 214 -24.24 -15.97 -9.31
N HIS A 215 -24.24 -15.16 -8.27
CA HIS A 215 -25.09 -14.00 -8.24
C HIS A 215 -24.76 -13.20 -9.52
N GLU A 216 -25.69 -13.18 -10.47
CA GLU A 216 -25.68 -12.29 -11.63
C GLU A 216 -25.95 -10.83 -11.21
N THR A 217 -25.33 -10.40 -10.11
CA THR A 217 -25.40 -9.03 -9.62
C THR A 217 -24.11 -8.36 -9.99
N GLU A 218 -24.22 -7.33 -10.85
CA GLU A 218 -23.24 -6.26 -11.14
C GLU A 218 -21.78 -6.70 -11.15
N LYS A 219 -21.07 -6.57 -12.28
CA LYS A 219 -19.61 -6.80 -12.41
C LYS A 219 -18.81 -6.24 -11.21
N VAL A 220 -18.72 -6.97 -10.10
CA VAL A 220 -18.03 -6.52 -8.90
C VAL A 220 -16.57 -6.68 -9.24
N LEU A 221 -15.91 -5.56 -9.50
CA LEU A 221 -14.50 -5.59 -9.83
C LEU A 221 -13.76 -6.32 -8.69
N PRO A 222 -12.83 -7.23 -9.02
CA PRO A 222 -11.98 -7.84 -8.01
C PRO A 222 -11.22 -6.74 -7.28
N SER A 223 -10.96 -6.95 -5.99
CA SER A 223 -10.16 -6.01 -5.21
C SER A 223 -8.80 -5.79 -5.88
N PRO A 224 -8.18 -4.61 -5.75
CA PRO A 224 -6.86 -4.33 -6.32
C PRO A 224 -5.82 -5.39 -5.93
N GLN A 225 -5.87 -5.86 -4.67
CA GLN A 225 -5.03 -6.94 -4.15
C GLN A 225 -5.17 -8.23 -4.96
N SER A 226 -6.41 -8.62 -5.25
CA SER A 226 -6.73 -9.84 -5.98
C SER A 226 -6.33 -9.74 -7.45
N ALA A 227 -6.55 -8.56 -8.07
CA ALA A 227 -6.11 -8.28 -9.43
C ALA A 227 -4.58 -8.29 -9.57
N ASN A 228 -3.86 -7.68 -8.62
CA ASN A 228 -2.39 -7.68 -8.59
C ASN A 228 -1.82 -9.09 -8.38
N ALA A 229 -2.45 -9.91 -7.52
CA ALA A 229 -2.06 -11.30 -7.34
C ALA A 229 -2.26 -12.14 -8.62
N GLU A 230 -3.38 -11.96 -9.32
CA GLU A 230 -3.60 -12.60 -10.63
C GLU A 230 -2.52 -12.19 -11.64
N LEU A 231 -2.20 -10.90 -11.70
CA LEU A 231 -1.16 -10.40 -12.59
C LEU A 231 0.22 -11.02 -12.30
N MET A 232 0.56 -11.23 -11.03
CA MET A 232 1.78 -11.96 -10.64
C MET A 232 1.79 -13.39 -11.21
N PHE A 233 0.67 -14.11 -11.13
CA PHE A 233 0.57 -15.47 -11.68
C PHE A 233 0.68 -15.47 -13.20
N LEU A 234 0.01 -14.53 -13.88
CA LEU A 234 0.08 -14.39 -15.34
C LEU A 234 1.51 -14.08 -15.81
N VAL A 235 2.22 -13.20 -15.12
CA VAL A 235 3.61 -12.88 -15.41
C VAL A 235 4.51 -14.11 -15.17
N SER A 236 4.24 -14.87 -14.11
CA SER A 236 5.00 -16.09 -13.80
C SER A 236 4.75 -17.22 -14.82
N SER A 237 3.54 -17.32 -15.40
CA SER A 237 3.19 -18.35 -16.38
C SER A 237 3.57 -17.99 -17.82
N SER A 238 3.58 -16.69 -18.16
CA SER A 238 4.01 -16.20 -19.48
C SER A 238 5.53 -16.13 -19.62
N SER A 239 6.23 -16.05 -18.49
CA SER A 239 7.67 -16.29 -18.42
C SER A 239 7.92 -17.78 -18.53
N SER A 240 7.75 -18.36 -19.73
CA SER A 240 8.45 -19.58 -20.07
C SER A 240 9.92 -19.30 -19.79
N PHE A 241 10.43 -19.81 -18.67
CA PHE A 241 11.85 -19.87 -18.39
C PHE A 241 12.42 -20.61 -19.59
N ALA A 242 12.97 -19.85 -20.55
CA ALA A 242 13.69 -20.41 -21.66
C ALA A 242 14.83 -21.18 -21.01
N THR A 243 14.66 -22.50 -20.97
CA THR A 243 15.69 -23.48 -20.70
C THR A 243 16.92 -23.08 -21.51
N CYS A 244 17.91 -22.52 -20.84
CA CYS A 244 19.30 -22.54 -21.27
C CYS A 244 19.97 -23.67 -20.51
#